data_AF-A0A1H3MSG0-F1
#
_entry.id   AF-A0A1H3MSG0-F1
#
_cell.length_a   1.000
_cell.length_b   1.000
_cell.length_c   1.000
_cell.angle_alpha   90.00
_cell.angle_beta   90.00
_cell.angle_gamma   90.00
#
_symmetry.space_group_name_H-M   'P 1'
#
loop_
_entity.id
_entity.type
_entity.pdbx_description
1 polymer ?
#
loop_
_entity_poly.entity_id
_entity_poly.type
_entity_poly.pdbx_seq_one_letter_code
_entity_poly.pdbx_strand_id
1 'polypeptide(L)'
;MSKVTRRAILTTLPGVLGATAVAPQAFAATNGVDAFTFEVTRTEAEWRAMLTDDEYLVLRDGATEAPRSDPKWDSSEAGIYRCKGCDLPTFDARHKVVLDKGWLFFRLAETDSVLTSIDRAVYDQFAARSGDASPMMGPDLPEEQAFSAEEQELLDSLLAIEVHCRRCASHLGHHLLVDRKMLYCINGISLNFAPEAA
;
A
#
# COMPACT_ATOMS: atom_id res chain seq x y z
N MET A 1 -5.39 -66.53 -1.52
CA MET A 1 -4.58 -66.39 -2.74
C MET A 1 -5.29 -67.09 -3.89
N SER A 2 -5.92 -66.35 -4.80
CA SER A 2 -6.05 -66.77 -6.20
C SER A 2 -6.35 -65.53 -7.04
N LYS A 3 -5.48 -65.29 -8.01
CA LYS A 3 -5.38 -64.08 -8.83
C LYS A 3 -6.45 -64.12 -9.91
N VAL A 4 -7.32 -63.12 -10.00
CA VAL A 4 -8.06 -62.88 -11.24
C VAL A 4 -7.22 -61.94 -12.09
N THR A 5 -6.61 -62.53 -13.12
CA THR A 5 -5.59 -61.93 -13.97
C THR A 5 -6.22 -61.24 -15.18
N ARG A 6 -5.58 -60.16 -15.61
CA ARG A 6 -5.85 -59.35 -16.81
C ARG A 6 -5.86 -60.21 -18.10
N ARG A 7 -7.03 -60.69 -18.57
CA ARG A 7 -7.34 -60.99 -19.98
C ARG A 7 -8.70 -61.70 -20.11
N ALA A 8 -9.76 -60.91 -20.14
CA ALA A 8 -11.06 -61.19 -20.72
C ALA A 8 -11.84 -59.89 -20.45
N ILE A 9 -12.05 -58.99 -21.40
CA ILE A 9 -12.95 -59.14 -22.53
C ILE A 9 -12.53 -58.07 -23.53
N LEU A 10 -12.16 -58.46 -24.73
CA LEU A 10 -11.99 -57.54 -25.85
C LEU A 10 -12.77 -58.15 -27.02
N THR A 11 -14.07 -57.88 -27.03
CA THR A 11 -14.94 -58.18 -28.16
C THR A 11 -16.02 -57.10 -28.25
N THR A 12 -15.95 -56.37 -29.36
CA THR A 12 -17.03 -55.75 -30.14
C THR A 12 -17.82 -54.58 -29.54
N LEU A 13 -17.56 -53.38 -30.07
CA LEU A 13 -18.61 -52.50 -30.59
C LEU A 13 -18.08 -51.66 -31.78
N PRO A 14 -18.86 -51.52 -32.86
CA PRO A 14 -18.53 -50.72 -34.04
C PRO A 14 -18.68 -49.23 -33.74
N GLY A 15 -18.03 -48.42 -34.58
CA GLY A 15 -17.78 -47.01 -34.34
C GLY A 15 -19.01 -46.11 -34.19
N VAL A 16 -18.76 -44.99 -33.53
CA VAL A 16 -19.46 -43.72 -33.75
C VAL A 16 -18.36 -42.68 -33.90
N LEU A 17 -18.15 -42.18 -35.13
CA LEU A 17 -17.51 -40.89 -35.34
C LEU A 17 -18.44 -39.84 -34.74
N GLY A 18 -18.19 -39.48 -33.49
CA GLY A 18 -18.72 -38.29 -32.85
C GLY A 18 -17.54 -37.41 -32.49
N ALA A 19 -17.04 -36.62 -33.45
CA ALA A 19 -16.18 -35.49 -33.12
C ALA A 19 -17.04 -34.46 -32.39
N THR A 20 -17.27 -34.66 -31.09
CA THR A 20 -17.66 -33.55 -30.22
C THR A 20 -16.46 -32.63 -30.24
N ALA A 21 -16.56 -31.54 -30.98
CA ALA A 21 -15.69 -30.40 -30.78
C ALA A 21 -15.85 -30.02 -29.31
N VAL A 22 -14.91 -30.46 -28.48
CA VAL A 22 -14.68 -29.83 -27.18
C VAL A 22 -14.12 -28.48 -27.58
N ALA A 23 -15.02 -27.51 -27.78
CA ALA A 23 -14.63 -26.12 -27.77
C ALA A 23 -13.79 -25.97 -26.49
N PRO A 24 -12.55 -25.45 -26.55
CA PRO A 24 -11.89 -25.09 -25.33
C PRO A 24 -12.86 -24.13 -24.65
N GLN A 25 -13.43 -24.55 -23.51
CA GLN A 25 -14.01 -23.59 -22.62
C GLN A 25 -12.83 -22.69 -22.30
N ALA A 26 -12.80 -21.54 -22.95
CA ALA A 26 -12.00 -20.45 -22.47
C ALA A 26 -12.44 -20.33 -21.02
N PHE A 27 -11.57 -20.75 -20.10
CA PHE A 27 -11.63 -20.25 -18.76
C PHE A 27 -11.56 -18.75 -18.98
N ALA A 28 -12.72 -18.08 -18.95
CA ALA A 28 -12.75 -16.66 -18.76
C ALA A 28 -11.91 -16.48 -17.50
N ALA A 29 -10.71 -15.95 -17.67
CA ALA A 29 -9.90 -15.53 -16.55
C ALA A 29 -10.80 -14.54 -15.82
N THR A 30 -11.40 -14.98 -14.71
CA THR A 30 -11.94 -14.03 -13.77
C THR A 30 -10.71 -13.26 -13.34
N ASN A 31 -10.59 -12.02 -13.78
CA ASN A 31 -9.71 -11.04 -13.16
C ASN A 31 -10.24 -10.75 -11.74
N GLY A 32 -10.33 -11.80 -10.94
CA GLY A 32 -10.88 -11.85 -9.61
C GLY A 32 -9.78 -12.34 -8.71
N VAL A 33 -8.77 -11.49 -8.52
CA VAL A 33 -8.28 -11.35 -7.15
C VAL A 33 -9.51 -10.91 -6.35
N ASP A 34 -9.94 -11.70 -5.37
CA ASP A 34 -10.96 -11.23 -4.44
C ASP A 34 -10.46 -9.90 -3.88
N ALA A 35 -11.10 -8.80 -4.28
CA ALA A 35 -10.64 -7.47 -3.93
C ALA A 35 -10.64 -7.35 -2.40
N PHE A 36 -9.47 -7.11 -1.81
CA PHE A 36 -9.35 -6.94 -0.38
C PHE A 36 -10.32 -5.85 0.08
N THR A 37 -11.30 -6.22 0.89
CA THR A 37 -12.31 -5.28 1.38
C THR A 37 -11.85 -4.66 2.69
N PHE A 38 -11.67 -3.35 2.69
CA PHE A 38 -11.38 -2.57 3.89
C PHE A 38 -12.61 -2.51 4.80
N GLU A 39 -12.40 -2.60 6.12
CA GLU A 39 -13.47 -2.48 7.12
C GLU A 39 -14.22 -1.14 6.96
N VAL A 40 -13.50 -0.07 6.64
CA VAL A 40 -14.07 1.24 6.36
C VAL A 40 -13.97 1.52 4.86
N THR A 41 -15.14 1.51 4.21
CA THR A 41 -15.31 1.90 2.81
C THR A 41 -16.26 3.09 2.74
N ARG A 42 -15.98 4.02 1.82
CA ARG A 42 -16.81 5.20 1.54
C ARG A 42 -16.77 5.51 0.06
N THR A 43 -17.83 6.13 -0.43
CA THR A 43 -17.89 6.70 -1.78
C THR A 43 -16.97 7.90 -1.89
N GLU A 44 -16.60 8.26 -3.12
CA GLU A 44 -15.82 9.48 -3.38
C GLU A 44 -16.51 10.73 -2.84
N ALA A 45 -17.84 10.84 -3.02
CA ALA A 45 -18.61 11.98 -2.54
C ALA A 45 -18.57 12.11 -1.00
N GLU A 46 -18.64 10.99 -0.27
CA GLU A 46 -18.51 10.98 1.19
C GLU A 46 -17.09 11.37 1.64
N TRP A 47 -16.05 10.92 0.91
CA TRP A 47 -14.68 11.33 1.19
C TRP A 47 -14.47 12.82 0.96
N ARG A 48 -14.92 13.35 -0.18
CA ARG A 48 -14.82 14.78 -0.50
C ARG A 48 -15.67 15.67 0.42
N ALA A 49 -16.73 15.13 1.03
CA ALA A 49 -17.50 15.85 2.03
C ALA A 49 -16.84 15.88 3.41
N MET A 50 -16.00 14.88 3.73
CA MET A 50 -15.34 14.75 5.03
C MET A 50 -13.96 15.43 5.07
N LEU A 51 -13.23 15.42 3.96
CA LEU A 51 -11.85 15.88 3.86
C LEU A 51 -11.78 17.24 3.16
N THR A 52 -10.79 18.05 3.50
CA THR A 52 -10.39 19.19 2.65
C THR A 52 -9.79 18.69 1.34
N ASP A 53 -9.63 19.58 0.35
CA ASP A 53 -9.02 19.20 -0.94
C ASP A 53 -7.59 18.65 -0.75
N ASP A 54 -6.77 19.30 0.07
CA ASP A 54 -5.40 18.84 0.34
C ASP A 54 -5.37 17.51 1.12
N GLU A 55 -6.28 17.33 2.09
CA GLU A 55 -6.44 16.07 2.80
C GLU A 55 -6.88 14.96 1.83
N TYR A 56 -7.82 15.24 0.93
CA TYR A 56 -8.24 14.27 -0.08
C TYR A 56 -7.08 13.87 -0.98
N LEU A 57 -6.32 14.85 -1.51
CA LEU A 57 -5.17 14.60 -2.35
C LEU A 57 -4.13 13.69 -1.67
N VAL A 58 -3.82 13.94 -0.39
CA VAL A 58 -2.86 13.10 0.35
C VAL A 58 -3.46 11.74 0.69
N LEU A 59 -4.63 11.69 1.34
CA LEU A 59 -5.18 10.43 1.85
C LEU A 59 -5.69 9.50 0.75
N ARG A 60 -6.18 10.04 -0.38
CA ARG A 60 -6.90 9.27 -1.41
C ARG A 60 -6.16 9.20 -2.74
N ASP A 61 -5.44 10.25 -3.10
CA ASP A 61 -4.71 10.33 -4.38
C ASP A 61 -3.18 10.17 -4.21
N GLY A 62 -2.70 9.86 -3.00
CA GLY A 62 -1.29 9.54 -2.76
C GLY A 62 -0.34 10.74 -2.83
N ALA A 63 -0.85 11.97 -2.74
CA ALA A 63 -0.01 13.16 -2.69
C ALA A 63 0.85 13.19 -1.41
N THR A 64 1.92 13.99 -1.44
CA THR A 64 2.81 14.22 -0.30
C THR A 64 2.75 15.68 0.12
N GLU A 65 2.64 15.93 1.43
CA GLU A 65 2.63 17.28 1.99
C GLU A 65 4.02 17.94 1.89
N ALA A 66 4.07 19.27 1.89
CA ALA A 66 5.34 20.00 1.93
C ALA A 66 6.07 19.80 3.28
N PRO A 67 7.41 19.78 3.31
CA PRO A 67 8.15 19.65 4.55
C PRO A 67 7.85 20.82 5.51
N ARG A 68 7.74 20.51 6.80
CA ARG A 68 7.44 21.43 7.92
C ARG A 68 6.05 22.08 7.84
N SER A 69 5.15 21.55 7.02
CA SER A 69 3.76 22.02 6.94
C SER A 69 2.94 21.63 8.16
N ASP A 70 3.11 20.41 8.69
CA ASP A 70 2.49 19.99 9.94
C ASP A 70 3.26 20.58 11.14
N PRO A 71 2.62 21.36 12.03
CA PRO A 71 3.28 22.02 13.16
C PRO A 71 3.79 21.06 14.24
N LYS A 72 3.42 19.78 14.19
CA LYS A 72 3.93 18.74 15.08
C LYS A 72 5.12 18.02 14.48
N TRP A 73 5.71 18.43 13.36
CA TRP A 73 6.89 17.79 12.76
C TRP A 73 8.07 17.65 13.74
N ASP A 74 8.31 18.64 14.60
CA ASP A 74 9.38 18.67 15.62
C ASP A 74 8.88 18.49 17.06
N SER A 75 7.57 18.37 17.26
CA SER A 75 6.97 18.19 18.59
C SER A 75 7.45 16.91 19.30
N SER A 76 7.56 16.98 20.62
CA SER A 76 7.83 15.85 21.54
C SER A 76 6.67 15.59 22.51
N GLU A 77 5.51 16.19 22.25
CA GLU A 77 4.28 16.00 23.04
C GLU A 77 3.83 14.54 23.04
N ALA A 78 3.54 13.99 24.22
CA ALA A 78 3.05 12.62 24.37
C ALA A 78 1.60 12.50 23.89
N GLY A 79 1.31 11.43 23.14
CA GLY A 79 -0.01 11.19 22.59
C GLY A 79 -0.01 10.19 21.45
N ILE A 80 -1.20 9.99 20.88
CA ILE A 80 -1.46 9.01 19.81
C ILE A 80 -1.89 9.74 18.54
N TYR A 81 -1.21 9.44 17.45
CA TYR A 81 -1.63 9.80 16.10
C TYR A 81 -2.61 8.76 15.56
N ARG A 82 -3.69 9.25 14.97
CA ARG A 82 -4.79 8.45 14.43
C ARG A 82 -4.97 8.77 12.95
N CYS A 83 -5.26 7.78 12.13
CA CYS A 83 -5.59 8.00 10.72
C CYS A 83 -6.77 8.96 10.61
N LYS A 84 -6.60 10.09 9.92
CA LYS A 84 -7.66 11.10 9.78
C LYS A 84 -8.90 10.59 9.04
N GLY A 85 -8.74 9.59 8.15
CA GLY A 85 -9.85 9.02 7.39
C GLY A 85 -10.76 8.07 8.19
N CYS A 86 -10.30 7.51 9.31
CA CYS A 86 -11.12 6.57 10.07
C CYS A 86 -10.93 6.58 11.59
N ASP A 87 -10.00 7.35 12.15
CA ASP A 87 -9.63 7.43 13.57
C ASP A 87 -8.92 6.21 14.18
N LEU A 88 -8.38 5.32 13.33
CA LEU A 88 -7.57 4.19 13.79
C LEU A 88 -6.26 4.69 14.42
N PRO A 89 -5.88 4.31 15.64
CA PRO A 89 -4.53 4.55 16.16
C PRO A 89 -3.47 3.96 15.23
N THR A 90 -2.53 4.78 14.77
CA THR A 90 -1.49 4.36 13.82
C THR A 90 -0.09 4.53 14.37
N PHE A 91 0.18 5.64 15.08
CA PHE A 91 1.51 5.90 15.62
C PHE A 91 1.43 6.48 17.03
N ASP A 92 2.35 6.04 17.89
CA ASP A 92 2.56 6.61 19.21
C ASP A 92 3.72 7.61 19.17
N ALA A 93 3.52 8.79 19.77
CA ALA A 93 4.54 9.84 19.84
C ALA A 93 5.84 9.38 20.53
N ARG A 94 5.79 8.39 21.42
CA ARG A 94 6.97 7.77 22.06
C ARG A 94 7.91 7.12 21.05
N HIS A 95 7.42 6.78 19.86
CA HIS A 95 8.20 6.20 18.77
C HIS A 95 8.65 7.23 17.74
N LYS A 96 8.27 8.49 17.90
CA LYS A 96 8.62 9.57 17.00
C LYS A 96 10.13 9.87 17.04
N VAL A 97 10.68 10.23 15.88
CA VAL A 97 12.05 10.69 15.68
C VAL A 97 11.98 12.05 15.02
N VAL A 98 12.64 13.06 15.58
CA VAL A 98 12.71 14.37 14.94
C VAL A 98 13.92 14.41 14.03
N LEU A 99 13.68 14.60 12.74
CA LEU A 99 14.71 14.79 11.72
C LEU A 99 14.52 16.14 11.06
N ASP A 100 15.62 16.82 10.72
CA ASP A 100 15.61 18.08 9.97
C ASP A 100 15.32 17.85 8.46
N LYS A 101 14.29 17.03 8.19
CA LYS A 101 13.68 16.77 6.89
C LYS A 101 12.28 17.37 6.82
N GLY A 102 11.58 17.49 7.96
CA GLY A 102 10.34 18.26 8.07
C GLY A 102 9.03 17.47 8.04
N TRP A 103 9.06 16.14 8.01
CA TRP A 103 7.87 15.30 8.13
C TRP A 103 7.83 14.57 9.48
N LEU A 104 6.74 13.85 9.75
CA LEU A 104 6.64 13.02 10.95
C LEU A 104 7.37 11.70 10.72
N PHE A 105 8.45 11.46 11.46
CA PHE A 105 9.16 10.18 11.42
C PHE A 105 8.84 9.32 12.64
N PHE A 106 8.59 8.03 12.44
CA PHE A 106 8.38 7.06 13.51
C PHE A 106 9.24 5.81 13.33
N ARG A 107 9.65 5.21 14.45
CA ARG A 107 10.35 3.90 14.45
C ARG A 107 9.41 2.72 14.33
N LEU A 108 8.18 2.86 14.84
CA LEU A 108 7.20 1.79 14.97
C LEU A 108 5.81 2.36 14.69
N ALA A 109 4.98 1.58 14.01
CA ALA A 109 3.54 1.76 13.95
C ALA A 109 2.87 0.94 15.06
N GLU A 110 1.63 1.28 15.38
CA GLU A 110 0.77 0.44 16.21
C GLU A 110 0.53 -0.92 15.54
N THR A 111 0.35 -1.96 16.35
CA THR A 111 0.15 -3.33 15.84
C THR A 111 -1.10 -3.38 14.97
N ASP A 112 -1.00 -4.00 13.78
CA ASP A 112 -2.12 -4.16 12.82
C ASP A 112 -2.79 -2.84 12.40
N SER A 113 -2.05 -1.73 12.42
CA SER A 113 -2.58 -0.41 12.08
C SER A 113 -2.28 0.06 10.65
N VAL A 114 -1.23 -0.48 10.04
CA VAL A 114 -0.74 -0.08 8.72
C VAL A 114 -0.55 -1.28 7.79
N LEU A 115 -0.69 -1.03 6.49
CA LEU A 115 -0.28 -1.92 5.41
C LEU A 115 0.90 -1.28 4.69
N THR A 116 1.91 -2.08 4.38
CA THR A 116 3.15 -1.67 3.71
C THR A 116 3.35 -2.54 2.48
N SER A 117 3.86 -1.99 1.38
CA SER A 117 4.09 -2.75 0.13
C SER A 117 2.94 -3.70 -0.20
N ILE A 118 1.76 -3.14 -0.48
CA ILE A 118 0.68 -3.98 -0.96
C ILE A 118 1.06 -4.43 -2.37
N ASP A 119 1.37 -5.73 -2.48
CA ASP A 119 1.52 -6.47 -3.73
C ASP A 119 0.54 -5.94 -4.77
N ARG A 120 1.01 -5.72 -6.01
CA ARG A 120 0.34 -5.09 -7.17
C ARG A 120 -1.20 -5.16 -7.23
N ALA A 121 -1.83 -6.23 -6.76
CA ALA A 121 -3.28 -6.46 -6.78
C ALA A 121 -4.15 -5.41 -6.05
N VAL A 122 -3.67 -4.78 -4.97
CA VAL A 122 -4.41 -3.66 -4.32
C VAL A 122 -3.94 -2.32 -4.90
N TYR A 123 -2.67 -2.22 -5.26
CA TYR A 123 -2.12 -1.04 -5.92
C TYR A 123 -2.81 -0.75 -7.25
N ASP A 124 -3.09 -1.75 -8.09
CA ASP A 124 -3.80 -1.58 -9.37
C ASP A 124 -5.21 -0.94 -9.19
N GLN A 125 -5.82 -1.05 -8.00
CA GLN A 125 -7.11 -0.42 -7.68
C GLN A 125 -6.97 1.07 -7.31
N PHE A 126 -5.78 1.50 -6.88
CA PHE A 126 -5.48 2.86 -6.42
C PHE A 126 -4.59 3.64 -7.40
N ALA A 127 -3.58 3.02 -8.01
CA ALA A 127 -2.74 3.58 -9.07
C ALA A 127 -3.54 4.01 -10.31
N ALA A 128 -4.66 3.32 -10.58
CA ALA A 128 -5.61 3.74 -11.60
C ALA A 128 -6.29 5.10 -11.28
N ARG A 129 -6.18 5.61 -10.05
CA ARG A 129 -6.75 6.88 -9.58
C ARG A 129 -5.69 7.98 -9.43
N SER A 130 -4.45 7.64 -9.08
CA SER A 130 -3.43 8.61 -8.65
C SER A 130 -2.50 9.13 -9.76
N GLY A 131 -2.44 8.52 -10.95
CA GLY A 131 -1.59 9.05 -12.05
C GLY A 131 -0.11 9.20 -11.67
N ASP A 132 0.32 8.31 -10.77
CA ASP A 132 1.51 8.35 -9.92
C ASP A 132 2.79 8.11 -10.72
N ALA A 133 3.22 9.19 -11.36
CA ALA A 133 4.62 9.51 -11.57
C ALA A 133 4.93 10.75 -10.71
N SER A 134 5.14 10.59 -9.40
CA SER A 134 5.51 11.71 -8.54
C SER A 134 7.02 11.72 -8.25
N PRO A 135 7.78 12.69 -8.80
CA PRO A 135 9.25 12.71 -8.82
C PRO A 135 9.87 13.43 -7.61
N MET A 136 9.25 13.38 -6.42
CA MET A 136 9.49 14.38 -5.37
C MET A 136 10.38 13.92 -4.20
N MET A 137 11.46 13.19 -4.48
CA MET A 137 12.60 13.04 -3.54
C MET A 137 13.91 13.50 -4.20
N GLY A 138 14.03 14.82 -4.39
CA GLY A 138 15.31 15.53 -4.41
C GLY A 138 15.81 16.04 -5.77
N PRO A 139 16.06 17.37 -5.92
CA PRO A 139 16.81 17.93 -7.04
C PRO A 139 18.33 17.90 -6.80
N ASP A 140 19.08 17.60 -7.85
CA ASP A 140 20.46 18.01 -8.14
C ASP A 140 21.57 17.61 -7.13
N LEU A 141 21.91 16.32 -7.07
CA LEU A 141 23.29 15.94 -6.71
C LEU A 141 24.22 16.25 -7.89
N PRO A 142 25.46 16.76 -7.67
CA PRO A 142 26.46 16.88 -8.72
C PRO A 142 26.59 15.55 -9.47
N GLU A 143 26.75 15.59 -10.79
CA GLU A 143 26.73 14.42 -11.68
C GLU A 143 27.69 13.30 -11.21
N GLU A 144 28.77 13.67 -10.53
CA GLU A 144 29.79 12.79 -9.95
C GLU A 144 29.34 12.01 -8.69
N GLN A 145 28.19 12.37 -8.11
CA GLN A 145 27.58 11.82 -6.91
C GLN A 145 26.16 11.29 -7.16
N ALA A 146 25.67 11.40 -8.40
CA ALA A 146 24.42 10.79 -8.81
C ALA A 146 24.57 9.26 -8.80
N PHE A 147 23.60 8.57 -8.22
CA PHE A 147 23.52 7.12 -8.30
C PHE A 147 23.42 6.70 -9.77
N SER A 148 24.00 5.56 -10.14
CA SER A 148 23.78 5.00 -11.48
C SER A 148 22.27 4.77 -11.69
N ALA A 149 21.82 4.73 -12.95
CA ALA A 149 20.39 4.51 -13.23
C ALA A 149 19.83 3.24 -12.56
N GLU A 150 20.64 2.18 -12.46
CA GLU A 150 20.25 0.92 -11.81
C GLU A 150 20.21 1.05 -10.27
N GLU A 151 21.12 1.82 -9.68
CA GLU A 151 21.08 2.15 -8.25
C GLU A 151 19.93 3.11 -7.93
N GLN A 152 19.64 4.08 -8.79
CA GLN A 152 18.50 4.99 -8.67
C GLN A 152 17.19 4.22 -8.77
N GLU A 153 17.07 3.26 -9.70
CA GLU A 153 15.91 2.37 -9.82
C GLU A 153 15.73 1.48 -8.57
N LEU A 154 16.82 0.98 -7.99
CA LEU A 154 16.79 0.24 -6.73
C LEU A 154 16.43 1.14 -5.54
N LEU A 155 16.94 2.38 -5.51
CA LEU A 155 16.62 3.37 -4.48
C LEU A 155 15.16 3.81 -4.58
N ASP A 156 14.67 4.09 -5.77
CA ASP A 156 13.28 4.44 -6.04
C ASP A 156 12.38 3.27 -5.60
N SER A 157 12.78 2.02 -5.85
CA SER A 157 12.07 0.83 -5.35
C SER A 157 12.12 0.66 -3.83
N LEU A 158 13.16 1.13 -3.15
CA LEU A 158 13.30 1.06 -1.68
C LEU A 158 12.66 2.27 -0.96
N LEU A 159 12.55 3.40 -1.66
CA LEU A 159 11.89 4.64 -1.22
C LEU A 159 10.38 4.62 -1.54
N ALA A 160 9.91 3.67 -2.35
CA ALA A 160 8.51 3.51 -2.77
C ALA A 160 7.69 2.51 -1.93
N ILE A 161 8.16 2.07 -0.75
CA ILE A 161 7.32 1.26 0.15
C ILE A 161 6.30 2.20 0.80
N GLU A 162 5.16 2.36 0.14
CA GLU A 162 4.04 3.14 0.66
C GLU A 162 3.49 2.53 1.96
N VAL A 163 2.98 3.41 2.81
CA VAL A 163 2.33 3.09 4.08
C VAL A 163 0.89 3.55 4.00
N HIS A 164 -0.04 2.61 4.10
CA HIS A 164 -1.48 2.87 4.08
C HIS A 164 -2.12 2.49 5.41
N CYS A 165 -3.22 3.15 5.74
CA CYS A 165 -4.08 2.74 6.85
C CYS A 165 -4.69 1.36 6.57
N ARG A 166 -4.48 0.42 7.49
CA ARG A 166 -5.01 -0.95 7.40
C ARG A 166 -6.52 -1.01 7.27
N ARG A 167 -7.22 -0.03 7.86
CA ARG A 167 -8.68 -0.03 8.02
C ARG A 167 -9.46 0.66 6.90
N CYS A 168 -8.91 1.72 6.29
CA CYS A 168 -9.60 2.53 5.28
C CYS A 168 -8.80 2.81 4.00
N ALA A 169 -7.63 2.16 3.84
CA ALA A 169 -6.74 2.30 2.69
C ALA A 169 -6.11 3.68 2.49
N SER A 170 -6.32 4.64 3.39
CA SER A 170 -5.78 5.99 3.20
C SER A 170 -4.26 5.96 3.13
N HIS A 171 -3.68 6.62 2.13
CA HIS A 171 -2.25 6.85 2.05
C HIS A 171 -1.80 7.69 3.24
N LEU A 172 -0.74 7.24 3.92
CA LEU A 172 -0.16 7.91 5.08
C LEU A 172 1.23 8.47 4.76
N GLY A 173 2.02 7.74 3.98
CA GLY A 173 3.37 8.14 3.59
C GLY A 173 4.18 6.94 3.12
N HIS A 174 5.44 6.88 3.51
CA HIS A 174 6.39 5.88 3.00
C HIS A 174 7.33 5.37 4.09
N HIS A 175 7.96 4.24 3.85
CA HIS A 175 9.18 3.89 4.55
C HIS A 175 10.39 4.56 3.89
N LEU A 176 11.24 5.18 4.71
CA LEU A 176 12.50 5.78 4.26
C LEU A 176 13.68 5.21 5.04
N LEU A 177 14.76 4.90 4.33
CA LEU A 177 16.04 4.52 4.94
C LEU A 177 16.83 5.79 5.29
N VAL A 178 16.98 6.06 6.59
CA VAL A 178 17.76 7.20 7.11
C VAL A 178 18.84 6.66 8.05
N ASP A 179 20.11 6.96 7.79
CA ASP A 179 21.25 6.52 8.59
C ASP A 179 21.26 5.01 8.91
N ARG A 180 20.94 4.20 7.88
CA ARG A 180 20.80 2.73 7.97
C ARG A 180 19.65 2.25 8.89
N LYS A 181 18.67 3.10 9.16
CA LYS A 181 17.44 2.77 9.89
C LYS A 181 16.24 2.97 8.98
N MET A 182 15.39 1.95 8.89
CA MET A 182 14.09 2.10 8.24
C MET A 182 13.16 2.84 9.18
N LEU A 183 12.62 3.98 8.74
CA LEU A 183 11.67 4.80 9.47
C LEU A 183 10.38 4.93 8.67
N TYR A 184 9.26 5.07 9.37
CA TYR A 184 8.02 5.54 8.77
C TYR A 184 8.12 7.05 8.59
N CYS A 185 8.07 7.55 7.36
CA CYS A 185 7.98 8.96 7.01
C CYS A 185 6.54 9.26 6.62
N ILE A 186 5.82 9.98 7.46
CA ILE A 186 4.36 10.09 7.41
C ILE A 186 3.97 11.56 7.23
N ASN A 187 2.98 11.76 6.36
CA ASN A 187 2.32 13.05 6.18
C ASN A 187 1.51 13.38 7.45
N GLY A 188 1.78 14.51 8.09
CA GLY A 188 1.01 14.99 9.23
C GLY A 188 -0.45 15.28 8.89
N ILE A 189 -0.73 15.83 7.70
CA ILE A 189 -2.09 16.04 7.19
C ILE A 189 -2.90 14.74 7.09
N SER A 190 -2.26 13.57 7.05
CA SER A 190 -2.94 12.27 7.06
C SER A 190 -3.42 11.81 8.46
N LEU A 191 -3.07 12.56 9.51
CA LEU A 191 -3.23 12.16 10.91
C LEU A 191 -4.00 13.21 11.74
N ASN A 192 -4.71 12.72 12.75
CA ASN A 192 -5.22 13.51 13.88
C ASN A 192 -4.40 13.14 15.12
N PHE A 193 -3.96 14.12 15.91
CA PHE A 193 -3.21 13.88 17.14
C PHE A 193 -4.09 14.01 18.39
N ALA A 194 -4.07 12.99 19.25
CA ALA A 194 -4.74 12.99 20.54
C ALA A 194 -3.69 13.00 21.66
N PRO A 195 -3.53 14.10 22.43
CA PRO A 195 -2.56 14.17 23.52
C PRO A 195 -2.91 13.19 24.64
N GLU A 196 -1.89 12.65 25.31
CA GLU A 196 -2.07 11.87 26.52
C GLU A 196 -2.59 12.76 27.66
N ALA A 197 -3.50 12.24 28.48
CA ALA A 197 -3.99 12.98 29.64
C ALA A 197 -2.86 13.17 30.66
N ALA A 198 -2.74 14.40 31.19
CA ALA A 198 -1.73 14.77 32.19
C ALA A 198 -1.98 14.15 33.57
#